data_AF-A0A388P4J0-F1
#
_entry.id   AF-A0A388P4J0-F1
#
_cell.length_a   1.000
_cell.length_b   1.000
_cell.length_c   1.000
_cell.angle_alpha   90.00
_cell.angle_beta   90.00
_cell.angle_gamma   90.00
#
_symmetry.space_group_name_H-M   'P 1'
#
loop_
_entity.id
_entity.type
_entity.pdbx_description
1 polymer ?
#
loop_
_entity_poly.entity_id
_entity_poly.type
_entity_poly.pdbx_seq_one_letter_code
_entity_poly.pdbx_strand_id
1 'polypeptide(L)' 'MSLDWRHRAACRDIDPELFFPVGNTGPAIAQIEEAKKSVCLA' A
#
# COMPACT_ATOMS: atom_id res chain seq x y z
N MET A 1 -12.81 20.48 9.85
CA MET A 1 -12.02 19.55 9.03
C MET A 1 -11.69 18.35 9.89
N SER A 2 -12.07 17.15 9.47
CA SER A 2 -11.75 15.94 10.23
C SER A 2 -10.24 15.73 10.22
N LEU A 3 -9.61 15.74 11.40
CA LEU A 3 -8.20 15.39 11.61
C LEU A 3 -7.97 13.87 11.58
N ASP A 4 -8.98 13.11 11.15
CA ASP A 4 -8.90 11.66 11.02
C ASP A 4 -7.87 11.27 9.96
N TRP A 5 -6.84 10.56 10.40
CA TRP A 5 -5.74 10.08 9.58
C TRP A 5 -6.22 9.23 8.40
N ARG A 6 -7.37 8.56 8.52
CA ARG A 6 -7.94 7.75 7.43
C ARG A 6 -8.29 8.58 6.20
N HIS A 7 -8.77 9.81 6.41
CA HIS A 7 -9.09 10.71 5.31
C HIS A 7 -7.82 11.30 4.66
N ARG A 8 -6.68 11.22 5.34
CA ARG A 8 -5.38 11.74 4.88
C ARG A 8 -4.44 10.64 4.38
N ALA A 9 -4.82 9.38 4.48
CA ALA A 9 -3.96 8.27 4.11
C ALA A 9 -3.70 8.28 2.60
N ALA A 10 -2.42 8.19 2.20
CA ALA A 10 -2.03 8.14 0.78
C ALA A 10 -2.63 6.92 0.06
N CYS A 11 -2.88 5.83 0.79
CA CYS A 11 -3.50 4.60 0.27
C CYS A 11 -5.01 4.68 0.04
N ARG A 12 -5.69 5.78 0.44
CA ARG A 12 -7.15 5.84 0.47
C ARG A 12 -7.82 5.59 -0.88
N ASP A 13 -7.18 6.03 -1.95
CA ASP A 13 -7.70 5.96 -3.33
C ASP A 13 -6.96 4.90 -4.18
N ILE A 14 -6.23 3.98 -3.53
CA ILE A 14 -5.47 2.89 -4.16
C ILE A 14 -6.28 1.60 -4.12
N ASP A 15 -6.10 0.73 -5.13
CA ASP A 15 -6.70 -0.61 -5.15
C ASP A 15 -6.30 -1.40 -3.88
N PRO A 16 -7.26 -1.83 -3.04
CA PRO A 16 -6.98 -2.58 -1.84
C PRO A 16 -6.19 -3.87 -2.07
N GLU A 17 -6.37 -4.54 -3.21
CA GLU A 17 -5.70 -5.82 -3.51
C GLU A 17 -4.17 -5.68 -3.57
N LEU A 18 -3.65 -4.47 -3.83
CA LEU A 18 -2.23 -4.16 -3.80
C LEU A 18 -1.59 -4.43 -2.42
N PHE A 19 -2.38 -4.38 -1.34
CA PHE A 19 -1.92 -4.63 0.03
C PHE A 19 -2.08 -6.09 0.47
N PHE A 20 -2.64 -6.96 -0.38
CA PHE A 20 -2.88 -8.38 -0.10
C PHE A 20 -2.17 -9.30 -1.12
N PRO A 21 -0.82 -9.33 -1.12
CA PRO A 21 -0.06 -10.16 -2.04
C PRO A 21 -0.28 -11.66 -1.78
N VAL A 22 -0.19 -12.46 -2.85
CA VAL A 22 -0.23 -13.93 -2.75
C VAL A 22 1.12 -14.43 -2.25
N GLY A 23 1.24 -14.54 -0.92
CA GLY A 23 2.44 -15.00 -0.23
C GLY A 23 3.43 -13.87 0.08
N ASN A 24 4.57 -14.25 0.66
CA ASN A 24 5.60 -13.31 1.14
C ASN A 24 7.02 -13.73 0.72
N THR A 25 7.14 -14.64 -0.25
CA THR A 25 8.40 -15.17 -0.76
C THR A 25 8.45 -15.07 -2.28
N GLY A 26 9.66 -15.18 -2.84
CA GLY A 26 9.86 -15.18 -4.29
C GLY A 26 9.33 -13.90 -4.95
N PRO A 27 8.55 -14.00 -6.05
CA PRO A 27 8.03 -12.83 -6.77
C PRO A 27 7.21 -11.85 -5.92
N ALA A 28 6.58 -12.32 -4.84
CA ALA A 28 5.79 -11.49 -3.94
C ALA A 28 6.64 -10.42 -3.25
N ILE A 29 7.94 -10.66 -3.03
CA ILE A 29 8.85 -9.68 -2.41
C ILE A 29 8.94 -8.40 -3.25
N ALA A 30 9.10 -8.55 -4.57
CA ALA A 30 9.20 -7.40 -5.47
C ALA A 30 7.88 -6.61 -5.53
N GLN A 31 6.75 -7.30 -5.55
CA GLN A 31 5.42 -6.67 -5.52
C GLN A 31 5.19 -5.87 -4.23
N ILE A 32 5.56 -6.44 -3.08
CA ILE A 32 5.48 -5.79 -1.78
C ILE A 32 6.34 -4.53 -1.73
N GLU A 33 7.59 -4.61 -2.20
CA GLU A 33 8.50 -3.47 -2.19
C GLU A 33 8.03 -2.34 -3.11
N GLU A 34 7.50 -2.66 -4.28
CA GLU A 34 6.93 -1.66 -5.20
C GLU A 34 5.71 -0.97 -4.61
N ALA A 35 4.79 -1.73 -3.98
CA ALA A 35 3.62 -1.18 -3.30
C ALA A 35 4.01 -0.24 -2.14
N LYS A 36 5.01 -0.63 -1.32
CA LYS A 36 5.51 0.23 -0.24
C LYS A 36 6.10 1.54 -0.78
N LYS A 37 6.91 1.47 -1.84
CA LYS A 37 7.57 2.64 -2.43
C LYS A 37 6.56 3.61 -3.03
N SER A 38 5.61 3.09 -3.82
CA SER A 38 4.64 3.90 -4.53
C SER A 38 3.59 4.55 -3.63
N VAL A 39 3.26 3.93 -2.48
CA VAL A 39 2.16 4.42 -1.62
C VAL A 39 2.63 4.98 -0.28
N CYS A 40 3.55 4.29 0.40
CA CYS A 40 3.87 4.59 1.80
C CYS A 40 5.14 5.42 2.00
N LEU A 41 6.06 5.36 1.04
CA LEU A 41 7.37 6.04 1.10
C LEU A 41 7.49 7.20 0.11
N ALA A 42 6.38 7.58 -0.53
CA ALA A 42 6.29 8.72 -1.45
C ALA A 42 6.37 10.06 -0.70
#